data_AF-A0A9X2NY31-F1
#
_entry.id   AF-A0A9X2NY31-F1
#
_cell.length_a   1.000
_cell.length_b   1.000
_cell.length_c   1.000
_cell.angle_alpha   90.00
_cell.angle_beta   90.00
_cell.angle_gamma   90.00
#
_symmetry.space_group_name_H-M   'P 1'
#
loop_
_entity.id
_entity.type
_entity.pdbx_description
1 polymer ?
#
loop_
_entity_poly.entity_id
_entity_poly.type
_entity_poly.pdbx_seq_one_letter_code
_entity_poly.pdbx_strand_id
1 'polypeptide(L)'
;QANVCLALLMGYSASFVDHGEKQQHVQEVLNRCWDVLDTLPASLLKLRLLTACYGEVFDEPLAEEARSIIASWDAPLLTAEQQEAVDEFQNVVENPYPWEEVE
;
A
#
# COMPACT_ATOMS: atom_id res chain seq x y z
N GLN A 1 -4.28 -7.20 24.65
CA GLN A 1 -3.50 -7.99 23.66
C GLN A 1 -2.97 -7.09 22.53
N ALA A 2 -3.77 -6.19 21.96
CA ALA A 2 -3.32 -5.21 20.94
C ALA A 2 -2.10 -4.34 21.34
N ASN A 3 -2.01 -3.92 22.61
CA ASN A 3 -0.90 -3.05 23.07
C ASN A 3 0.47 -3.75 23.05
N VAL A 4 0.50 -5.08 23.14
CA VAL A 4 1.75 -5.85 23.08
C VAL A 4 2.24 -5.91 21.64
N CYS A 5 1.34 -6.06 20.66
CA CYS A 5 1.68 -6.00 19.24
C CYS A 5 2.21 -4.62 18.84
N LEU A 6 1.63 -3.53 19.38
CA LEU A 6 2.08 -2.18 19.08
C LEU A 6 3.48 -1.89 19.65
N ALA A 7 3.77 -2.36 20.87
CA ALA A 7 5.09 -2.19 21.48
C ALA A 7 6.19 -2.98 20.73
N LEU A 8 5.85 -4.16 20.21
CA LEU A 8 6.79 -4.98 19.44
C LEU A 8 7.08 -4.40 18.05
N LEU A 9 6.06 -3.84 17.37
CA LEU A 9 6.21 -3.17 16.08
C LEU A 9 7.13 -1.95 16.16
N MET A 10 6.95 -1.10 17.18
CA MET A 10 7.80 0.08 17.38
C MET A 10 9.24 -0.27 17.79
N GLY A 11 9.43 -1.39 18.51
CA GLY A 11 10.76 -1.91 18.82
C GLY A 11 11.50 -2.43 17.58
N TYR A 12 10.77 -3.02 16.63
CA TYR A 12 11.33 -3.58 15.39
C TYR A 12 11.70 -2.51 14.35
N SER A 13 11.02 -1.36 14.34
CA SER A 13 11.34 -0.24 13.46
C SER A 13 12.63 0.50 13.84
N ALA A 14 13.20 0.26 15.04
CA ALA A 14 14.40 0.93 15.52
C ALA A 14 15.72 0.18 15.19
N SER A 15 15.68 -1.11 14.83
CA SER A 15 16.88 -1.84 14.40
C SER A 15 17.07 -1.75 12.90
N PHE A 16 18.05 -0.94 12.51
CA PHE A 16 18.50 -0.65 11.15
C PHE A 16 19.17 -1.84 10.42
N VAL A 17 18.87 -3.09 10.80
CA VAL A 17 19.48 -4.26 10.17
C VAL A 17 18.47 -5.39 10.21
N ASP A 18 18.06 -5.95 9.05
CA ASP A 18 17.71 -7.37 9.09
C ASP A 18 17.72 -8.15 7.78
N HIS A 19 18.03 -9.42 7.96
CA HIS A 19 18.43 -10.44 7.01
C HIS A 19 17.25 -11.30 6.54
N GLY A 20 16.71 -11.08 5.34
CA GLY A 20 15.98 -12.08 4.54
C GLY A 20 14.64 -12.65 5.07
N GLU A 21 14.37 -12.73 6.37
CA GLU A 21 13.12 -13.28 6.95
C GLU A 21 11.93 -12.32 6.76
N LYS A 22 12.17 -11.00 6.80
CA LYS A 22 11.16 -9.98 6.45
C LYS A 22 10.64 -10.17 5.03
N GLN A 23 11.49 -10.52 4.06
CA GLN A 23 11.06 -10.74 2.70
C GLN A 23 10.11 -11.94 2.57
N GLN A 24 10.31 -13.03 3.31
CA GLN A 24 9.39 -14.18 3.24
C GLN A 24 8.01 -13.87 3.78
N HIS A 25 7.91 -13.16 4.91
CA HIS A 25 6.61 -12.76 5.45
C HIS A 25 5.92 -11.70 4.59
N VAL A 26 6.67 -10.75 4.03
CA VAL A 26 6.13 -9.78 3.06
C VAL A 26 5.61 -10.52 1.81
N GLN A 27 6.36 -11.47 1.26
CA GLN A 27 5.92 -12.28 0.11
C GLN A 27 4.69 -13.14 0.41
N GLU A 28 4.57 -13.70 1.62
CA GLU A 28 3.39 -14.48 2.01
C GLU A 28 2.15 -13.60 2.18
N VAL A 29 2.31 -12.39 2.72
CA VAL A 29 1.24 -11.38 2.81
C VAL A 29 0.84 -10.92 1.41
N LEU A 30 1.81 -10.62 0.54
CA LEU A 30 1.56 -10.23 -0.84
C LEU A 30 0.78 -11.31 -1.59
N ASN A 31 1.19 -12.59 -1.52
CA ASN A 31 0.47 -13.69 -2.15
C ASN A 31 -1.00 -13.75 -1.72
N ARG A 32 -1.29 -13.55 -0.43
CA ARG A 32 -2.67 -13.48 0.06
C ARG A 32 -3.38 -12.21 -0.43
N CYS A 33 -2.68 -11.09 -0.53
CA CYS A 33 -3.22 -9.87 -1.11
C CYS A 33 -3.60 -10.07 -2.58
N TRP A 34 -2.81 -10.79 -3.38
CA TRP A 34 -3.14 -11.10 -4.78
C TRP A 34 -4.44 -11.91 -4.90
N ASP A 35 -4.61 -12.96 -4.10
CA ASP A 35 -5.85 -13.75 -4.08
C ASP A 35 -7.08 -12.90 -3.69
N VAL A 36 -6.89 -11.96 -2.76
CA VAL A 36 -7.95 -11.03 -2.35
C VAL A 36 -8.21 -9.99 -3.44
N LEU A 37 -7.17 -9.42 -4.07
CA LEU A 37 -7.28 -8.43 -5.13
C LEU A 37 -8.05 -8.96 -6.34
N ASP A 38 -7.80 -10.22 -6.74
CA ASP A 38 -8.47 -10.85 -7.88
C ASP A 38 -9.98 -11.08 -7.62
N THR A 39 -10.35 -11.30 -6.34
CA THR A 39 -11.74 -11.54 -5.94
C THR A 39 -12.49 -10.26 -5.56
N LEU A 40 -11.78 -9.19 -5.18
CA LEU A 40 -12.40 -7.94 -4.74
C LEU A 40 -12.88 -7.13 -5.95
N PRO A 41 -14.13 -6.62 -5.93
CA PRO A 41 -14.57 -5.66 -6.94
C PRO A 41 -13.83 -4.32 -6.81
N ALA A 42 -13.83 -3.54 -7.90
CA ALA A 42 -13.32 -2.18 -7.91
C ALA A 42 -14.00 -1.35 -6.81
N SER A 43 -13.23 -0.97 -5.80
CA SER A 43 -13.71 -0.32 -4.58
C SER A 43 -12.57 0.45 -3.91
N LEU A 44 -12.93 1.36 -3.00
CA LEU A 44 -11.95 2.09 -2.19
C LEU A 44 -10.99 1.16 -1.43
N LEU A 45 -11.52 0.05 -0.91
CA LEU A 45 -10.73 -0.97 -0.21
C LEU A 45 -9.70 -1.60 -1.15
N LYS A 46 -10.10 -1.89 -2.40
CA LYS A 46 -9.19 -2.44 -3.41
C LYS A 46 -8.08 -1.45 -3.75
N LEU A 47 -8.40 -0.15 -3.91
CA LEU A 47 -7.39 0.87 -4.15
C LEU A 47 -6.34 0.94 -3.03
N ARG A 48 -6.78 1.03 -1.76
CA ARG A 48 -5.85 1.10 -0.62
C ARG A 48 -4.95 -0.14 -0.51
N LEU A 49 -5.50 -1.32 -0.81
CA LEU A 49 -4.72 -2.55 -0.83
C LEU A 49 -3.67 -2.53 -1.96
N LEU A 50 -4.05 -2.08 -3.16
CA LEU A 50 -3.11 -1.93 -4.28
C LEU A 50 -2.00 -0.93 -3.96
N THR A 51 -2.31 0.21 -3.34
CA THR A 51 -1.33 1.20 -2.91
C THR A 51 -0.33 0.61 -1.92
N ALA A 52 -0.81 -0.11 -0.91
CA ALA A 52 0.05 -0.76 0.08
C ALA A 52 0.94 -1.85 -0.56
N CYS A 53 0.39 -2.69 -1.45
CA CYS A 53 1.17 -3.69 -2.16
C CYS A 53 2.23 -3.04 -3.05
N TYR A 54 1.86 -1.98 -3.79
CA TYR A 54 2.79 -1.25 -4.65
C TYR A 54 3.95 -0.63 -3.84
N GLY A 55 3.70 -0.08 -2.65
CA GLY A 55 4.77 0.46 -1.80
C GLY A 55 5.80 -0.58 -1.32
N GLU A 56 5.47 -1.87 -1.36
CA GLU A 56 6.36 -2.95 -0.93
C GLU A 56 7.10 -3.61 -2.10
N VAL A 57 6.45 -3.76 -3.27
CA VAL A 57 7.05 -4.45 -4.44
C VAL A 57 7.42 -3.54 -5.60
N PHE A 58 6.91 -2.30 -5.61
CA PHE A 58 7.07 -1.32 -6.70
C PHE A 58 6.69 -1.88 -8.08
N ASP A 59 5.70 -2.76 -8.12
CA ASP A 59 5.27 -3.46 -9.34
C ASP A 59 4.27 -2.61 -10.14
N GLU A 60 4.65 -2.19 -11.34
CA GLU A 60 3.87 -1.30 -12.20
C GLU A 60 2.42 -1.77 -12.50
N PRO A 61 2.15 -3.08 -12.71
CA PRO A 61 0.78 -3.58 -12.90
C PRO A 61 -0.16 -3.25 -11.74
N LEU A 62 0.32 -3.24 -10.49
CA LEU A 62 -0.48 -2.86 -9.32
C LEU A 62 -0.87 -1.38 -9.38
N ALA A 63 0.06 -0.52 -9.79
CA ALA A 63 -0.20 0.90 -9.97
C ALA A 63 -1.19 1.14 -11.13
N GLU A 64 -1.10 0.36 -12.20
CA GLU A 64 -2.03 0.51 -13.33
C GLU A 64 -3.45 0.07 -12.97
N GLU A 65 -3.61 -1.01 -12.22
CA GLU A 65 -4.91 -1.42 -11.71
C GLU A 65 -5.50 -0.37 -10.75
N ALA A 66 -4.68 0.20 -9.87
CA ALA A 66 -5.08 1.29 -8.97
C ALA A 66 -5.56 2.51 -9.76
N ARG A 67 -4.82 2.94 -10.80
CA ARG A 67 -5.23 4.02 -11.71
C ARG A 67 -6.54 3.71 -12.42
N SER A 68 -6.74 2.46 -12.85
CA SER A 68 -7.99 2.04 -13.49
C SER A 68 -9.19 2.15 -12.54
N ILE A 69 -9.01 1.85 -11.25
CA ILE A 69 -10.08 2.02 -10.24
C ILE A 69 -10.37 3.49 -10.02
N ILE A 70 -9.34 4.34 -9.88
CA ILE A 70 -9.50 5.79 -9.71
C ILE A 70 -10.23 6.39 -10.92
N ALA A 71 -9.84 5.99 -12.15
CA ALA A 71 -10.47 6.45 -13.38
C ALA A 71 -11.93 5.98 -13.53
N SER A 72 -12.34 4.92 -12.82
CA SER A 72 -13.73 4.47 -12.79
C SER A 72 -14.63 5.29 -11.87
N TRP A 73 -14.04 6.11 -10.99
CA TRP A 73 -14.80 6.98 -10.09
C TRP A 73 -15.18 8.29 -10.77
N ASP A 74 -16.34 8.81 -10.39
CA ASP A 74 -16.81 10.10 -10.89
C ASP A 74 -16.12 11.23 -10.12
N ALA A 75 -15.12 11.85 -10.74
CA ALA A 75 -14.24 12.86 -10.12
C ALA A 75 -14.98 14.00 -9.38
N PRO A 76 -16.12 14.54 -9.86
CA PRO A 76 -16.88 15.58 -9.17
C PRO A 76 -17.65 15.07 -7.93
N LEU A 77 -17.81 13.76 -7.78
CA LEU A 77 -18.60 13.11 -6.72
C LEU A 77 -17.76 12.28 -5.75
N LEU A 78 -16.43 12.46 -5.78
CA LEU A 78 -15.55 11.75 -4.85
C LEU A 78 -15.87 12.10 -3.40
N THR A 79 -15.95 11.07 -2.57
CA THR A 79 -16.02 11.26 -1.12
C THR A 79 -14.65 11.71 -0.60
N ALA A 80 -14.63 12.32 0.59
CA ALA A 80 -13.37 12.70 1.24
C ALA A 80 -12.43 11.50 1.41
N GLU A 81 -12.96 10.31 1.70
CA GLU A 81 -12.17 9.08 1.86
C GLU A 81 -11.59 8.58 0.53
N GLN A 82 -12.33 8.74 -0.57
CA GLN A 82 -11.83 8.41 -1.91
C GLN A 82 -10.72 9.38 -2.33
N GLN A 83 -10.92 10.67 -2.09
CA GLN A 83 -9.90 11.68 -2.38
C GLN A 83 -8.62 11.41 -1.57
N GLU A 84 -8.74 11.12 -0.27
CA GLU A 84 -7.61 10.78 0.60
C GLU A 84 -6.84 9.56 0.04
N ALA A 85 -7.53 8.51 -0.40
CA ALA A 85 -6.88 7.33 -0.96
C ALA A 85 -6.21 7.58 -2.32
N VAL A 86 -6.76 8.50 -3.13
CA VAL A 86 -6.12 8.95 -4.38
C VAL A 86 -4.83 9.70 -4.07
N ASP A 87 -4.88 10.63 -3.11
CA ASP A 87 -3.72 11.43 -2.71
C ASP A 87 -2.63 10.52 -2.10
N GLU A 88 -3.00 9.55 -1.27
CA GLU A 88 -2.08 8.55 -0.72
C GLU A 88 -1.42 7.72 -1.83
N PHE A 89 -2.20 7.23 -2.80
CA PHE A 89 -1.68 6.51 -3.95
C PHE A 89 -0.71 7.36 -4.78
N GLN A 90 -1.05 8.62 -5.06
CA GLN A 90 -0.19 9.54 -5.78
C GLN A 90 1.11 9.79 -5.01
N ASN A 91 1.06 10.02 -3.71
CA ASN A 91 2.25 10.21 -2.89
C ASN A 91 3.19 8.99 -2.95
N VAL A 92 2.67 7.77 -2.88
CA VAL A 92 3.51 6.56 -2.94
C VAL A 92 4.10 6.34 -4.34
N VAL A 93 3.36 6.68 -5.40
CA VAL A 93 3.83 6.55 -6.79
C VAL A 93 4.83 7.65 -7.17
N GLU A 94 4.60 8.89 -6.74
CA GLU A 94 5.44 10.05 -7.05
C GLU A 94 6.66 10.12 -6.13
N ASN A 95 6.55 9.61 -4.91
CA ASN A 95 7.64 9.53 -3.94
C ASN A 95 7.91 8.08 -3.50
N PRO A 96 8.45 7.23 -4.40
CA PRO A 96 8.79 5.85 -4.07
C PRO A 96 9.93 5.74 -3.03
N TYR A 97 10.65 6.84 -2.74
CA TYR A 97 11.70 6.92 -1.73
C TYR A 97 11.42 8.05 -0.72
N PRO A 98 10.53 7.83 0.27
CA PRO A 98 10.11 8.86 1.24
C PRO A 98 11.24 9.48 2.07
N TRP A 99 12.42 8.88 2.06
CA TRP A 99 13.62 9.30 2.80
C TRP A 99 14.61 10.13 1.98
N GLU A 100 14.39 10.34 0.67
CA GLU A 100 15.08 11.41 -0.06
C GLU A 100 14.34 12.72 0.23
N GLU A 101 14.74 13.42 1.30
CA GLU A 101 14.47 14.86 1.37
C GLU A 101 15.12 15.49 0.13
N VAL A 102 14.30 16.05 -0.76
CA VAL A 102 14.78 16.83 -1.90
C VAL A 102 15.55 18.03 -1.31
N GLU A 103 16.87 18.03 -1.53
CA GLU A 103 17.78 19.11 -1.10
C GLU A 103 17.38 20.49 -1.64
#